data_AF-B1XVF2-F1
#
_entry.id   AF-B1XVF2-F1
#
_cell.length_a   1.000
_cell.length_b   1.000
_cell.length_c   1.000
_cell.angle_alpha   90.00
_cell.angle_beta   90.00
_cell.angle_gamma   90.00
#
_symmetry.space_group_name_H-M   'P 1'
#
loop_
_entity.id
_entity.type
_entity.pdbx_description
1 polymer ?
#
loop_
_entity_poly.entity_id
_entity_poly.type
_entity_poly.pdbx_seq_one_letter_code
_entity_poly.pdbx_strand_id
1 'polypeptide(L)'
;MYAIIERPESGATAKQIISKVSQEVLLPAEQIEGHYCDNRFPSRKPIDRYSCVELIRYIWINQSSRRAFVVKLPKDLPTDNAFIQSFDDRYLGYVPQKLGRAHLKDLAILHKKINDIEKYKRQLGTGIFALMGTAGMSAFSKRELGSLLSEQAKSLRPVYAMIEERLDVLKGELLSKQGIFQRGTRIVITTGWQHE
;
A
#
# COMPACT_ATOMS: atom_id res chain seq x y z
N MET A 1 -16.51 3.66 9.61
CA MET A 1 -15.84 3.86 8.31
C MET A 1 -14.39 4.27 8.47
N TYR A 2 -13.56 4.03 7.46
CA TYR A 2 -12.26 4.71 7.33
C TYR A 2 -12.19 5.41 5.98
N ALA A 3 -12.08 6.73 5.95
CA ALA A 3 -11.85 7.50 4.73
C ALA A 3 -10.35 7.65 4.46
N ILE A 4 -9.97 7.68 3.18
CA ILE A 4 -8.58 7.76 2.75
C ILE A 4 -8.43 8.98 1.86
N ILE A 5 -7.55 9.88 2.30
CA ILE A 5 -7.39 11.20 1.70
C ILE A 5 -5.93 11.40 1.36
N GLU A 6 -5.63 11.82 0.14
CA GLU A 6 -4.28 12.21 -0.25
C GLU A 6 -3.90 13.54 0.37
N ARG A 7 -2.70 13.59 0.95
CA ARG A 7 -2.14 14.85 1.43
C ARG A 7 -1.68 15.72 0.25
N PRO A 8 -2.08 17.01 0.21
CA PRO A 8 -1.57 17.93 -0.81
C PRO A 8 -0.06 18.11 -0.68
N GLU A 9 0.59 18.43 -1.81
CA GLU A 9 2.05 18.62 -1.90
C GLU A 9 2.55 19.78 -1.06
N SER A 10 1.71 20.80 -0.88
CA SER A 10 1.93 21.94 0.01
C SER A 10 1.97 21.56 1.50
N GLY A 11 1.81 20.28 1.85
CA GLY A 11 2.10 19.78 3.18
C GLY A 11 1.00 20.02 4.20
N ALA A 12 -0.29 19.95 3.80
CA ALA A 12 -1.38 20.13 4.76
C ALA A 12 -1.20 19.22 5.98
N THR A 13 -1.38 19.84 7.16
CA THR A 13 -1.24 19.18 8.45
C THR A 13 -2.45 18.30 8.74
N ALA A 14 -2.28 17.22 9.51
CA ALA A 14 -3.39 16.40 10.00
C ALA A 14 -4.53 17.25 10.56
N LYS A 15 -4.22 18.33 11.27
CA LYS A 15 -5.20 19.26 11.84
C LYS A 15 -6.09 19.91 10.78
N GLN A 16 -5.52 20.34 9.65
CA GLN A 16 -6.29 20.93 8.55
C GLN A 16 -7.20 19.90 7.89
N ILE A 17 -6.72 18.68 7.69
CA ILE A 17 -7.53 17.59 7.11
C ILE A 17 -8.67 17.24 8.07
N ILE A 18 -8.37 17.01 9.35
CA ILE A 18 -9.37 16.70 10.39
C ILE A 18 -10.39 17.83 10.53
N SER A 19 -9.95 19.09 10.54
CA SER A 19 -10.84 20.25 10.60
C SER A 19 -11.81 20.28 9.42
N LYS A 20 -11.34 19.98 8.21
CA LYS A 20 -12.21 19.91 7.04
C LYS A 20 -13.17 18.73 7.14
N VAL A 21 -12.70 17.55 7.52
CA VAL A 21 -13.57 16.39 7.76
C VAL A 21 -14.66 16.73 8.78
N SER A 22 -14.28 17.32 9.90
CA SER A 22 -15.19 17.75 10.98
C SER A 22 -16.34 18.62 10.47
N GLN A 23 -16.05 19.58 9.59
CA GLN A 23 -17.06 20.43 8.97
C GLN A 23 -18.01 19.64 8.05
N GLU A 24 -17.47 18.73 7.25
CA GLU A 24 -18.26 17.95 6.28
C GLU A 24 -19.16 16.90 6.93
N VAL A 25 -18.71 16.26 8.02
CA VAL A 25 -19.51 15.23 8.73
C VAL A 25 -20.28 15.78 9.92
N LEU A 26 -20.21 17.09 10.17
CA LEU A 26 -20.86 17.76 11.30
C LEU A 26 -20.52 17.08 12.65
N LEU A 27 -19.25 16.69 12.81
CA LEU A 27 -18.74 16.06 14.04
C LEU A 27 -17.61 16.89 14.63
N PRO A 28 -17.48 16.98 15.96
CA PRO A 28 -16.34 17.66 16.60
C PRO A 28 -15.01 17.04 16.17
N ALA A 29 -14.01 17.87 15.90
CA ALA A 29 -12.68 17.44 15.46
C ALA A 29 -12.01 16.48 16.46
N GLU A 30 -12.33 16.62 17.74
CA GLU A 30 -11.83 15.79 18.84
C GLU A 30 -12.36 14.35 18.77
N GLN A 31 -13.47 14.11 18.07
CA GLN A 31 -14.06 12.79 17.87
C GLN A 31 -13.54 12.10 16.60
N ILE A 32 -12.69 12.77 15.82
CA ILE A 32 -12.18 12.28 14.54
C ILE A 32 -10.72 11.87 14.73
N GLU A 33 -10.46 10.56 14.67
CA GLU A 33 -9.11 10.02 14.72
C GLU A 33 -8.50 10.00 13.31
N GLY A 34 -7.30 10.58 13.16
CA GLY A 34 -6.57 10.62 11.89
C GLY A 34 -5.17 10.01 11.99
N HIS A 35 -4.75 9.30 10.95
CA HIS A 35 -3.49 8.55 10.94
C HIS A 35 -2.75 8.67 9.61
N TYR A 36 -1.46 9.00 9.66
CA TYR A 36 -0.61 9.09 8.48
C TYR A 36 -0.21 7.71 7.94
N CYS A 37 -0.21 7.53 6.62
CA CYS A 37 0.35 6.35 5.95
C CYS A 37 1.83 6.52 5.59
N ASP A 38 2.70 6.84 6.56
CA ASP A 38 4.12 7.16 6.30
C ASP A 38 5.11 6.03 6.66
N ASN A 39 6.40 6.29 6.39
CA ASN A 39 7.52 5.36 6.64
C ASN A 39 7.74 4.99 8.12
N ARG A 40 7.14 5.71 9.08
CA ARG A 40 7.26 5.39 10.51
C ARG A 40 6.37 4.21 10.90
N PHE A 41 5.55 3.73 9.98
CA PHE A 41 4.80 2.49 10.06
C PHE A 41 5.48 1.44 9.16
N PRO A 42 5.82 0.24 9.66
CA PRO A 42 5.06 -0.53 10.66
C PRO A 42 5.71 -0.57 12.05
N SER A 43 4.87 -0.75 13.08
CA SER A 43 5.31 -1.11 14.43
C SER A 43 6.06 -2.46 14.42
N ARG A 44 7.04 -2.66 15.33
CA ARG A 44 7.70 -3.97 15.58
C ARG A 44 6.71 -5.09 15.98
N LYS A 45 5.48 -4.70 16.29
CA LYS A 45 4.35 -5.56 16.62
C LYS A 45 4.01 -6.52 15.44
N PRO A 46 3.65 -7.78 15.71
CA PRO A 46 3.19 -8.70 14.67
C PRO A 46 1.84 -8.28 14.09
N ILE A 47 1.64 -8.53 12.78
CA ILE A 47 0.40 -8.19 12.04
C ILE A 47 -0.85 -8.75 12.73
N ASP A 48 -0.77 -9.94 13.33
CA ASP A 48 -1.88 -10.56 14.06
C ASP A 48 -2.43 -9.73 15.20
N ARG A 49 -1.65 -8.77 15.71
CA ARG A 49 -2.06 -7.87 16.80
C ARG A 49 -2.52 -6.51 16.29
N TYR A 50 -2.40 -6.23 14.99
CA TYR A 50 -2.78 -4.92 14.44
C TYR A 50 -4.28 -4.67 14.62
N SER A 51 -4.60 -3.44 14.98
CA SER A 51 -5.95 -2.87 14.94
C SER A 51 -6.41 -2.70 13.49
N CYS A 52 -7.71 -2.48 13.26
CA CYS A 52 -8.22 -2.25 11.89
C CYS A 52 -7.52 -1.10 11.18
N VAL A 53 -7.26 0.01 11.89
CA VAL A 53 -6.58 1.17 11.29
C VAL A 53 -5.11 0.86 10.95
N GLU A 54 -4.41 0.10 11.79
CA GLU A 54 -3.05 -0.37 11.49
C GLU A 54 -3.03 -1.29 10.27
N LEU A 55 -4.01 -2.19 10.13
CA LEU A 55 -4.14 -3.07 8.98
C LEU A 55 -4.43 -2.27 7.69
N ILE A 56 -5.35 -1.31 7.73
CA ILE A 56 -5.68 -0.44 6.59
C ILE A 56 -4.46 0.34 6.13
N ARG A 57 -3.73 0.96 7.07
CA ARG A 57 -2.48 1.67 6.77
C ARG A 57 -1.44 0.74 6.15
N TYR A 58 -1.29 -0.47 6.70
CA TYR A 58 -0.36 -1.47 6.17
C TYR A 58 -0.69 -1.80 4.72
N ILE A 59 -1.94 -2.14 4.43
CA ILE A 59 -2.37 -2.51 3.08
C ILE A 59 -2.17 -1.34 2.13
N TRP A 60 -2.62 -0.14 2.51
CA TRP A 60 -2.54 1.05 1.65
C TRP A 60 -1.09 1.40 1.25
N ILE A 61 -0.17 1.41 2.23
CA ILE A 61 1.25 1.71 1.99
C ILE A 61 1.88 0.72 1.00
N ASN A 62 1.44 -0.54 1.02
CA ASN A 62 1.97 -1.58 0.15
C ASN A 62 1.25 -1.69 -1.20
N GLN A 63 0.09 -1.04 -1.37
CA GLN A 63 -0.67 -1.04 -2.62
C GLN A 63 -0.50 0.26 -3.43
N SER A 64 -0.33 1.40 -2.77
CA SER A 64 -0.44 2.73 -3.38
C SER A 64 0.59 3.72 -2.82
N SER A 65 0.13 4.89 -2.38
CA SER A 65 0.96 6.02 -1.98
C SER A 65 1.12 6.15 -0.47
N ARG A 66 2.34 6.49 -0.04
CA ARG A 66 2.69 6.83 1.36
C ARG A 66 2.24 8.22 1.79
N ARG A 67 1.55 8.95 0.91
CA ARG A 67 1.04 10.30 1.17
C ARG A 67 -0.40 10.31 1.67
N ALA A 68 -1.02 9.14 1.80
CA ALA A 68 -2.38 9.05 2.29
C ALA A 68 -2.49 9.36 3.80
N PHE A 69 -3.68 9.83 4.16
CA PHE A 69 -4.13 10.07 5.51
C PHE A 69 -5.44 9.30 5.72
N VAL A 70 -5.44 8.41 6.70
CA VAL A 70 -6.60 7.58 7.05
C VAL A 70 -7.36 8.27 8.17
N VAL A 71 -8.65 8.52 7.94
CA VAL A 71 -9.55 9.14 8.92
C VAL A 71 -10.59 8.12 9.36
N LYS A 72 -10.63 7.83 10.65
CA LYS A 72 -11.64 6.95 11.24
C LYS A 72 -12.87 7.78 11.59
N LEU A 73 -14.00 7.38 11.04
CA LEU A 73 -15.30 7.98 11.32
C LEU A 73 -16.10 7.06 12.26
N PRO A 74 -16.86 7.62 13.23
CA PRO A 74 -17.58 6.83 14.23
C PRO A 74 -18.73 6.00 13.65
N LYS A 75 -19.24 6.39 12.48
CA LYS A 75 -20.29 5.66 11.74
C LYS A 75 -19.95 5.64 10.26
N ASP A 76 -20.53 4.68 9.53
CA ASP A 76 -20.54 4.73 8.07
C ASP A 76 -21.46 5.86 7.60
N LEU A 77 -20.95 6.68 6.69
CA LEU A 77 -21.76 7.73 6.08
C LEU A 77 -22.76 7.10 5.13
N PRO A 78 -24.03 7.55 5.09
CA PRO A 78 -25.03 7.04 4.16
C PRO A 78 -24.64 7.23 2.69
N THR A 79 -23.95 8.33 2.39
CA THR A 79 -23.29 8.60 1.10
C THR A 79 -21.95 9.29 1.36
N ASP A 80 -20.95 9.01 0.53
CA ASP A 80 -19.66 9.72 0.56
C ASP A 80 -19.59 10.86 -0.48
N ASN A 81 -20.69 11.16 -1.17
CA ASN A 81 -20.74 12.16 -2.24
C ASN A 81 -20.33 13.58 -1.79
N ALA A 82 -20.81 14.04 -0.63
CA ALA A 82 -20.40 15.33 -0.08
C ALA A 82 -18.90 15.35 0.28
N PHE A 83 -18.39 14.20 0.75
CA PHE A 83 -16.98 14.01 1.07
C PHE A 83 -16.10 13.96 -0.19
N ILE A 84 -16.56 13.31 -1.25
CA ILE A 84 -15.93 13.28 -2.58
C ILE A 84 -15.84 14.70 -3.14
N GLN A 85 -16.93 15.46 -3.09
CA GLN A 85 -16.98 16.82 -3.63
C GLN A 85 -16.07 17.78 -2.88
N SER A 86 -16.00 17.69 -1.55
CA SER A 86 -15.19 18.61 -0.76
C SER A 86 -13.68 18.34 -0.88
N PHE A 87 -13.26 17.08 -0.98
CA PHE A 87 -11.84 16.71 -1.11
C PHE A 87 -11.36 16.61 -2.57
N ASP A 88 -12.30 16.63 -3.52
CA ASP A 88 -12.05 16.55 -4.96
C ASP A 88 -11.16 15.34 -5.31
N ASP A 89 -10.16 15.51 -6.17
CA ASP A 89 -9.26 14.43 -6.58
C ASP A 89 -8.39 13.88 -5.43
N ARG A 90 -8.38 14.54 -4.26
CA ARG A 90 -7.65 14.05 -3.08
C ARG A 90 -8.43 12.97 -2.31
N TYR A 91 -9.71 12.76 -2.57
CA TYR A 91 -10.42 11.65 -1.96
C TYR A 91 -10.10 10.34 -2.70
N LEU A 92 -9.39 9.44 -2.03
CA LEU A 92 -8.91 8.19 -2.62
C LEU A 92 -9.88 7.03 -2.42
N GLY A 93 -10.85 7.18 -1.51
CA GLY A 93 -11.88 6.19 -1.22
C GLY A 93 -12.06 5.93 0.27
N TYR A 94 -12.74 4.83 0.60
CA TYR A 94 -13.01 4.42 1.96
C TYR A 94 -13.00 2.91 2.17
N VAL A 95 -12.93 2.52 3.44
CA VAL A 95 -13.11 1.15 3.92
C VAL A 95 -14.38 1.09 4.77
N PRO A 96 -15.42 0.32 4.36
CA PRO A 96 -16.64 0.15 5.14
C PRO A 96 -16.35 -0.46 6.52
N GLN A 97 -17.08 -0.05 7.56
CA GLN A 97 -16.90 -0.63 8.89
C GLN A 97 -17.26 -2.13 8.94
N LYS A 98 -18.20 -2.55 8.09
CA LYS A 98 -18.66 -3.94 7.96
C LYS A 98 -17.61 -4.93 7.41
N LEU A 99 -16.51 -4.46 6.80
CA LEU A 99 -15.50 -5.33 6.19
C LEU A 99 -14.83 -6.27 7.22
N GLY A 100 -14.86 -5.88 8.50
CA GLY A 100 -14.38 -6.72 9.60
C GLY A 100 -12.85 -6.84 9.66
N ARG A 101 -12.34 -7.08 10.87
CA ARG A 101 -10.89 -7.15 11.11
C ARG A 101 -10.23 -8.36 10.45
N ALA A 102 -10.92 -9.51 10.42
CA ALA A 102 -10.37 -10.76 9.89
C ALA A 102 -9.99 -10.63 8.41
N HIS A 103 -10.86 -10.03 7.60
CA HIS A 103 -10.62 -9.81 6.19
C HIS A 103 -9.41 -8.89 5.94
N LEU A 104 -9.33 -7.76 6.69
CA LEU A 104 -8.16 -6.87 6.64
C LEU A 104 -6.87 -7.58 7.05
N LYS A 105 -6.94 -8.47 8.04
CA LYS A 105 -5.80 -9.23 8.52
C LYS A 105 -5.29 -10.17 7.42
N ASP A 106 -6.17 -10.91 6.77
CA ASP A 106 -5.79 -11.85 5.71
C ASP A 106 -5.10 -11.13 4.54
N LEU A 107 -5.64 -9.98 4.13
CA LEU A 107 -5.02 -9.13 3.12
C LEU A 107 -3.65 -8.60 3.53
N ALA A 108 -3.50 -8.11 4.76
CA ALA A 108 -2.22 -7.64 5.26
C ALA A 108 -1.17 -8.77 5.30
N ILE A 109 -1.58 -9.99 5.65
CA ILE A 109 -0.70 -11.17 5.63
C ILE A 109 -0.27 -11.49 4.19
N LEU A 110 -1.14 -11.38 3.20
CA LEU A 110 -0.78 -11.59 1.79
C LEU A 110 0.24 -10.56 1.31
N HIS A 111 0.01 -9.27 1.57
CA HIS A 111 0.99 -8.23 1.26
C HIS A 111 2.34 -8.51 1.93
N LYS A 112 2.33 -8.94 3.21
CA LYS A 112 3.57 -9.30 3.91
C LYS A 112 4.28 -10.47 3.22
N LYS A 113 3.58 -11.56 2.90
CA LYS A 113 4.16 -12.73 2.23
C LYS A 113 4.79 -12.36 0.88
N ILE A 114 4.11 -11.53 0.08
CA ILE A 114 4.63 -11.04 -1.20
C ILE A 114 5.90 -10.23 -0.96
N ASN A 115 5.87 -9.25 -0.06
CA ASN A 115 7.03 -8.42 0.27
C ASN A 115 8.23 -9.22 0.78
N ASP A 116 7.99 -10.23 1.63
CA ASP A 116 9.03 -11.10 2.16
C ASP A 116 9.70 -11.90 1.04
N ILE A 117 8.92 -12.47 0.11
CA ILE A 117 9.46 -13.20 -1.04
C ILE A 117 10.20 -12.27 -2.00
N GLU A 118 9.67 -11.08 -2.29
CA GLU A 118 10.37 -10.09 -3.12
C GLU A 118 11.68 -9.62 -2.48
N LYS A 119 11.76 -9.59 -1.14
CA LYS A 119 13.00 -9.32 -0.42
C LYS A 119 14.00 -10.47 -0.58
N TYR A 120 13.57 -11.72 -0.45
CA TYR A 120 14.44 -12.87 -0.70
C TYR A 120 14.96 -12.89 -2.15
N LYS A 121 14.10 -12.62 -3.13
CA LYS A 121 14.48 -12.47 -4.54
C LYS A 121 15.59 -11.44 -4.74
N ARG A 122 15.47 -10.27 -4.11
CA ARG A 122 16.48 -9.20 -4.16
C ARG A 122 17.80 -9.60 -3.47
N GLN A 123 17.73 -10.27 -2.33
CA GLN A 123 18.92 -10.73 -1.60
C GLN A 123 19.71 -11.76 -2.42
N LEU A 124 19.04 -12.70 -3.08
CA LEU A 124 19.69 -13.66 -3.96
C LEU A 124 20.45 -12.98 -5.12
N GLY A 125 19.90 -11.91 -5.67
CA GLY A 125 20.58 -11.14 -6.73
C GLY A 125 21.80 -10.35 -6.23
N THR A 126 21.80 -9.94 -4.96
CA THR A 126 22.82 -9.04 -4.39
C THR A 126 24.22 -9.66 -4.40
N GLY A 127 24.33 -10.97 -4.17
CA GLY A 127 25.62 -11.68 -4.19
C GLY A 127 26.32 -11.61 -5.55
N ILE A 128 25.57 -11.72 -6.65
CA ILE A 128 26.08 -11.61 -8.01
C ILE A 128 26.59 -10.19 -8.30
N PHE A 129 25.85 -9.16 -7.89
CA PHE A 129 26.26 -7.76 -8.07
C PHE A 129 27.49 -7.38 -7.23
N ALA A 130 27.56 -7.86 -5.98
CA ALA A 130 28.71 -7.62 -5.10
C ALA A 130 30.01 -8.22 -5.69
N LEU A 131 29.94 -9.45 -6.21
CA LEU A 131 31.07 -10.12 -6.86
C LEU A 131 31.55 -9.38 -8.12
N MET A 132 30.64 -8.79 -8.89
CA MET A 132 31.01 -7.96 -10.05
C MET A 132 31.69 -6.65 -9.63
N GLY A 133 31.21 -6.00 -8.57
CA GLY A 133 31.75 -4.72 -8.09
C GLY A 133 33.16 -4.83 -7.49
N THR A 134 33.53 -5.98 -6.94
CA THR A 134 34.86 -6.22 -6.35
C THR A 134 35.83 -6.95 -7.28
N ALA A 135 35.48 -7.15 -8.55
CA ALA A 135 36.26 -7.93 -9.51
C ALA A 135 37.71 -7.43 -9.68
N GLY A 136 37.95 -6.11 -9.55
CA GLY A 136 39.29 -5.52 -9.61
C GLY A 136 40.16 -5.74 -8.37
N MET A 137 39.57 -6.21 -7.26
CA MET A 137 40.25 -6.52 -5.99
C MET A 137 40.21 -8.02 -5.66
N SER A 138 39.73 -8.83 -6.60
CA SER A 138 39.54 -10.27 -6.45
C SER A 138 40.85 -11.03 -6.69
N ALA A 139 41.04 -12.14 -5.98
CA ALA A 139 42.11 -13.10 -6.27
C ALA A 139 41.88 -13.88 -7.58
N PHE A 140 40.66 -13.85 -8.12
CA PHE A 140 40.28 -14.48 -9.38
C PHE A 140 40.49 -13.55 -10.57
N SER A 141 40.93 -14.10 -11.70
CA SER A 141 40.94 -13.37 -12.97
C SER A 141 39.51 -13.03 -13.42
N LYS A 142 39.38 -12.03 -14.31
CA LYS A 142 38.09 -11.64 -14.91
C LYS A 142 37.37 -12.82 -15.59
N ARG A 143 38.13 -13.76 -16.18
CA ARG A 143 37.59 -14.96 -16.83
C ARG A 143 37.02 -15.94 -15.81
N GLU A 144 37.76 -16.23 -14.74
CA GLU A 144 37.32 -17.11 -13.66
C GLU A 144 36.09 -16.55 -12.95
N LEU A 145 36.05 -15.24 -12.70
CA LEU A 145 34.85 -14.57 -12.20
C LEU A 145 33.67 -14.71 -13.16
N GLY A 146 33.87 -14.53 -14.47
CA GLY A 146 32.83 -14.75 -15.47
C GLY A 146 32.27 -16.18 -15.46
N SER A 147 33.15 -17.18 -15.32
CA SER A 147 32.75 -18.58 -15.19
C SER A 147 31.98 -18.86 -13.90
N LEU A 148 32.47 -18.37 -12.75
CA LEU A 148 31.80 -18.52 -11.46
C LEU A 148 30.40 -17.89 -11.46
N LEU A 149 30.27 -16.68 -12.00
CA LEU A 149 28.98 -16.00 -12.12
C LEU A 149 28.02 -16.72 -13.07
N SER A 150 28.53 -17.31 -14.16
CA SER A 150 27.72 -18.10 -15.09
C SER A 150 27.18 -19.37 -14.42
N GLU A 151 28.00 -20.11 -13.69
CA GLU A 151 27.57 -21.29 -12.94
C GLU A 151 26.63 -20.95 -11.78
N GLN A 152 26.88 -19.83 -11.09
CA GLN A 152 25.97 -19.31 -10.08
C GLN A 152 24.61 -18.93 -10.70
N ALA A 153 24.58 -18.27 -11.85
CA ALA A 153 23.34 -17.92 -12.54
C ALA A 153 22.56 -19.16 -13.00
N LYS A 154 23.25 -20.19 -13.52
CA LYS A 154 22.64 -21.48 -13.89
C LYS A 154 22.04 -22.19 -12.68
N SER A 155 22.78 -22.28 -11.57
CA SER A 155 22.33 -22.95 -10.35
C SER A 155 21.19 -22.22 -9.64
N LEU A 156 21.13 -20.89 -9.72
CA LEU A 156 20.04 -20.09 -9.15
C LEU A 156 18.79 -20.03 -10.02
N ARG A 157 18.87 -20.37 -11.31
CA ARG A 157 17.72 -20.30 -12.24
C ARG A 157 16.49 -21.07 -11.73
N PRO A 158 16.59 -22.33 -11.24
CA PRO A 158 15.45 -23.04 -10.66
C PRO A 158 14.87 -22.35 -9.42
N VAL A 159 15.73 -21.74 -8.58
CA VAL A 159 15.30 -21.01 -7.38
C VAL A 159 14.51 -19.76 -7.76
N TYR A 160 14.98 -19.00 -8.75
CA TYR A 160 14.22 -17.87 -9.29
C TYR A 160 12.88 -18.29 -9.87
N ALA A 161 12.83 -19.37 -10.65
CA ALA A 161 11.58 -19.87 -11.22
C ALA A 161 10.55 -20.23 -10.12
N MET A 162 10.99 -20.95 -9.09
CA MET A 162 10.15 -21.28 -7.93
C MET A 162 9.64 -20.02 -7.19
N ILE A 163 10.50 -19.00 -7.03
CA ILE A 163 10.13 -17.73 -6.42
C ILE A 163 9.07 -16.99 -7.24
N GLU A 164 9.26 -16.92 -8.56
CA GLU A 164 8.32 -16.24 -9.46
C GLU A 164 6.96 -16.93 -9.48
N GLU A 165 6.95 -18.27 -9.60
CA GLU A 165 5.71 -19.05 -9.52
C GLU A 165 4.96 -18.78 -8.22
N ARG A 166 5.68 -18.77 -7.08
CA ARG A 166 5.06 -18.49 -5.79
C ARG A 166 4.55 -17.05 -5.68
N LEU A 167 5.28 -16.08 -6.26
CA LEU A 167 4.84 -14.68 -6.32
C LEU A 167 3.58 -14.54 -7.16
N ASP A 168 3.51 -15.21 -8.30
CA ASP A 168 2.35 -15.16 -9.20
C ASP A 168 1.10 -15.73 -8.53
N VAL A 169 1.22 -16.87 -7.83
CA VAL A 169 0.12 -17.43 -7.03
C VAL A 169 -0.37 -16.44 -5.97
N LEU A 170 0.54 -15.83 -5.21
CA LEU A 170 0.17 -14.88 -4.14
C LEU A 170 -0.42 -13.58 -4.70
N LYS A 171 0.10 -13.09 -5.83
CA LYS A 171 -0.43 -11.90 -6.53
C LYS A 171 -1.81 -12.19 -7.10
N GLY A 172 -2.04 -13.38 -7.65
CA GLY A 172 -3.35 -13.85 -8.07
C GLY A 172 -4.35 -13.91 -6.90
N GLU A 173 -3.94 -14.47 -5.77
CA GLU A 173 -4.75 -14.48 -4.54
C GLU A 173 -5.07 -13.06 -4.07
N LEU A 174 -4.08 -12.15 -4.09
CA LEU A 174 -4.28 -10.76 -3.72
C LEU A 174 -5.30 -10.08 -4.64
N LEU A 175 -5.16 -10.22 -5.96
CA LEU A 175 -6.09 -9.65 -6.95
C LEU A 175 -7.52 -10.13 -6.74
N SER A 176 -7.71 -11.42 -6.42
CA SER A 176 -9.05 -11.98 -6.12
C SER A 176 -9.73 -11.35 -4.89
N LYS A 177 -8.96 -10.67 -4.04
CA LYS A 177 -9.42 -10.01 -2.82
C LYS A 177 -9.35 -8.47 -2.91
N GLN A 178 -8.95 -7.90 -4.06
CA GLN A 178 -8.88 -6.45 -4.27
C GLN A 178 -10.29 -5.87 -4.46
N GLY A 179 -10.94 -5.55 -3.35
CA GLY A 179 -12.24 -4.85 -3.36
C GLY A 179 -12.55 -4.08 -2.08
N ILE A 180 -11.55 -3.91 -1.22
CA ILE A 180 -11.76 -3.37 0.13
C ILE A 180 -11.77 -1.84 0.19
N PHE A 181 -11.10 -1.20 -0.77
CA PHE A 181 -11.08 0.24 -0.94
C PHE A 181 -12.13 0.60 -1.97
N GLN A 182 -13.20 1.24 -1.51
CA GLN A 182 -14.31 1.64 -2.35
C GLN A 182 -14.16 3.13 -2.65
N ARG A 183 -14.41 3.53 -3.89
CA ARG A 183 -14.58 4.94 -4.26
C ARG A 183 -16.05 5.13 -4.59
N GLY A 184 -16.74 6.03 -3.90
CA GLY A 184 -18.13 6.34 -4.27
C GLY A 184 -18.22 6.78 -5.72
N THR A 185 -19.33 6.45 -6.36
CA THR A 185 -19.60 6.84 -7.74
C THR A 185 -19.64 8.36 -7.80
N ARG A 186 -18.70 9.00 -8.50
CA ARG A 186 -18.81 10.42 -8.84
C ARG A 186 -20.05 10.52 -9.73
N ILE A 187 -21.21 10.87 -9.15
CA ILE A 187 -22.36 11.27 -9.97
C ILE A 187 -21.91 12.60 -10.57
N VAL A 188 -21.31 12.52 -11.76
CA VAL A 188 -21.14 13.67 -12.62
C VAL A 188 -22.57 14.03 -13.02
N ILE A 189 -23.17 14.96 -12.27
CA ILE A 189 -24.32 15.68 -12.77
C ILE A 189 -23.77 16.51 -13.92
N THR A 190 -23.78 15.94 -15.12
CA THR A 190 -23.72 16.70 -16.37
C THR A 190 -25.03 17.48 -16.45
N THR A 191 -25.11 18.60 -15.72
CA THR A 191 -25.97 19.70 -16.14
C THR A 191 -25.29 20.33 -17.35
N GLY A 192 -25.98 20.21 -18.48
CA GLY A 192 -25.42 20.38 -19.80
C GLY A 192 -24.96 21.79 -20.12
N TRP A 193 -24.16 21.85 -21.17
CA TRP A 193 -24.21 22.91 -22.16
C TRP A 193 -24.23 22.23 -23.53
N GLN A 194 -25.44 22.08 -24.07
CA GLN A 194 -25.65 22.15 -25.51
C GLN A 194 -25.39 23.62 -25.90
N HIS A 195 -24.55 23.87 -26.89
CA HIS A 195 -24.93 24.45 -28.18
C HIS A 195 -23.69 24.91 -28.96
N GLU A 196 -23.72 24.50 -30.24
CA GLU A 196 -22.97 25.01 -31.42
C GLU A 196 -21.47 24.67 -31.54
#